data_AF-A0A6I2JVF8-F1
#
_entry.id   AF-A0A6I2JVF8-F1
#
_cell.length_a   1.000
_cell.length_b   1.000
_cell.length_c   1.000
_cell.angle_alpha   90.00
_cell.angle_beta   90.00
_cell.angle_gamma   90.00
#
_symmetry.space_group_name_H-M   'P 1'
#
loop_
_entity.id
_entity.type
_entity.pdbx_description
1 polymer ?
#
loop_
_entity_poly.entity_id
_entity_poly.type
_entity_poly.pdbx_seq_one_letter_code
_entity_poly.pdbx_strand_id
1 'polypeptide(L)'
;MNYSNFSAKVSFWPNMHFTAIEIQKCGDLYEIYATDISRLAKSKLFVGRTHDQHLADSYAKQFEEWLPKVNREMKLREIAPLARNTASSRINHQTELEILPGYLHSQRGM
;
A
#
# COMPACT_ATOMS: atom_id res chain seq x y z
N MET A 1 2.45 15.81 1.53
CA MET A 1 2.73 14.38 1.26
C MET A 1 4.25 14.17 1.32
N ASN A 2 4.76 13.01 1.77
CA ASN A 2 6.20 12.71 1.75
C ASN A 2 6.51 11.49 0.84
N TYR A 3 7.79 11.25 0.54
CA TYR A 3 8.23 10.16 -0.36
C TYR A 3 7.75 8.79 0.10
N SER A 4 7.88 8.48 1.39
CA SER A 4 7.51 7.16 1.94
C SER A 4 6.03 6.85 1.72
N ASN A 5 5.13 7.82 1.95
CA ASN A 5 3.70 7.64 1.69
C ASN A 5 3.39 7.47 0.20
N PHE A 6 4.06 8.25 -0.65
CA PHE A 6 3.91 8.12 -2.10
C PHE A 6 4.39 6.75 -2.61
N SER A 7 5.59 6.34 -2.21
CA SER A 7 6.18 5.04 -2.55
C SER A 7 5.32 3.87 -2.08
N ALA A 8 4.79 3.93 -0.85
CA ALA A 8 3.88 2.91 -0.34
C ALA A 8 2.60 2.78 -1.18
N LYS A 9 1.98 3.92 -1.56
CA LYS A 9 0.77 3.94 -2.40
C LYS A 9 1.00 3.32 -3.78
N VAL A 10 2.09 3.71 -4.46
CA VAL A 10 2.43 3.22 -5.79
C VAL A 10 2.83 1.74 -5.73
N SER A 11 3.65 1.37 -4.75
CA SER A 11 4.14 -0.01 -4.56
C SER A 11 3.06 -1.02 -4.19
N PHE A 12 1.91 -0.57 -3.71
CA PHE A 12 0.76 -1.44 -3.42
C PHE A 12 0.16 -2.08 -4.68
N TRP A 13 0.48 -1.53 -5.86
CA TRP A 13 -0.02 -1.99 -7.15
C TRP A 13 1.12 -2.53 -8.02
N PRO A 14 1.75 -3.66 -7.67
CA PRO A 14 2.93 -4.19 -8.37
C PRO A 14 2.71 -4.49 -9.85
N ASN A 15 1.48 -4.84 -10.23
CA ASN A 15 1.11 -5.15 -11.61
C ASN A 15 0.75 -3.93 -12.47
N MET A 16 0.74 -2.72 -11.88
CA MET A 16 0.46 -1.47 -12.57
C MET A 16 1.76 -0.72 -12.83
N HIS A 17 1.87 -0.09 -14.00
CA HIS A 17 3.06 0.64 -14.37
C HIS A 17 2.73 2.13 -14.55
N PHE A 18 2.57 2.82 -13.42
CA PHE A 18 2.32 4.26 -13.43
C PHE A 18 3.55 5.00 -13.97
N THR A 19 3.35 5.82 -15.01
CA THR A 19 4.44 6.52 -15.72
C THR A 19 4.24 8.01 -15.83
N ALA A 20 3.06 8.53 -15.51
CA ALA A 20 2.78 9.96 -15.54
C ALA A 20 2.06 10.41 -14.28
N ILE A 21 2.10 11.72 -14.02
CA ILE A 21 1.29 12.39 -13.01
C ILE A 21 0.31 13.31 -13.72
N GLU A 22 -0.96 13.26 -13.33
CA GLU A 22 -2.01 14.11 -13.88
C GLU A 22 -2.65 14.91 -12.76
N ILE A 23 -2.92 16.19 -13.01
CA ILE A 23 -3.74 17.04 -12.15
C ILE A 23 -5.11 17.17 -12.79
N GLN A 24 -6.17 17.00 -11.99
CA GLN A 24 -7.55 17.21 -12.40
C GLN A 24 -8.21 18.23 -11.47
N LYS A 25 -8.85 19.24 -12.05
CA LYS A 25 -9.68 20.18 -11.29
C LYS A 25 -11.06 19.54 -11.06
N CYS A 26 -11.46 19.42 -9.80
CA CYS A 26 -12.74 18.86 -9.36
C CYS A 26 -13.42 19.87 -8.43
N GLY A 27 -14.28 20.71 -9.00
CA GLY A 27 -14.84 21.87 -8.29
C GLY A 27 -13.72 22.85 -7.89
N ASP A 28 -13.62 23.13 -6.59
CA ASP A 28 -12.61 24.01 -5.99
C ASP A 28 -11.32 23.27 -5.59
N LEU A 29 -11.21 21.99 -5.91
CA LEU A 29 -10.07 21.14 -5.58
C LEU A 29 -9.24 20.80 -6.81
N TYR A 30 -7.95 20.64 -6.59
CA TYR A 30 -6.98 20.10 -7.53
C TYR A 30 -6.57 18.72 -7.02
N GLU A 31 -7.00 17.68 -7.72
CA GLU A 31 -6.69 16.29 -7.43
C GLU A 31 -5.49 15.84 -8.26
N ILE A 32 -4.63 15.03 -7.66
CA ILE A 32 -3.38 14.57 -8.26
C ILE A 32 -3.42 13.06 -8.36
N TYR A 33 -3.18 12.56 -9.56
CA TYR A 33 -3.25 11.15 -9.91
C TYR A 33 -1.93 10.66 -10.48
N ALA A 34 -1.55 9.43 -10.16
CA ALA A 34 -0.53 8.70 -10.92
C ALA A 34 -1.24 7.87 -11.99
N THR A 35 -0.80 7.95 -13.24
CA THR A 35 -1.46 7.30 -14.37
C THR A 35 -0.55 6.34 -15.11
N ASP A 36 -1.12 5.19 -15.49
CA ASP A 36 -0.49 4.23 -16.40
C ASP A 36 -0.93 4.56 -17.82
N ILE A 37 -0.04 5.17 -18.59
CA ILE A 37 -0.28 5.50 -20.01
C ILE A 37 0.22 4.39 -20.95
N SER A 38 0.88 3.35 -20.42
CA SER A 38 1.53 2.31 -21.21
C SER A 38 0.54 1.24 -21.68
N ARG A 39 -0.63 1.14 -21.05
CA ARG A 39 -1.68 0.15 -21.36
C ARG A 39 -2.87 0.81 -22.04
N LEU A 40 -3.55 0.03 -22.89
CA LEU A 40 -4.77 0.43 -23.62
C LEU A 40 -5.89 0.95 -22.69
N ALA A 41 -5.94 0.45 -21.45
CA ALA A 41 -6.81 0.97 -20.40
C ALA A 41 -6.03 1.94 -19.49
N LYS A 42 -6.32 3.23 -19.61
CA LYS A 42 -5.76 4.26 -18.72
C LYS A 42 -6.22 3.99 -17.29
N SER A 43 -5.28 3.62 -16.44
CA SER A 43 -5.53 3.43 -15.00
C SER A 43 -5.06 4.66 -14.24
N LYS A 44 -5.86 5.16 -13.30
CA LYS A 44 -5.54 6.31 -12.46
C LYS A 44 -5.54 5.91 -10.99
N LEU A 45 -4.48 6.27 -10.29
CA LEU A 45 -4.34 6.10 -8.85
C LEU A 45 -4.40 7.46 -8.16
N PHE A 46 -5.35 7.65 -7.24
CA PHE A 46 -5.43 8.87 -6.45
C PHE A 46 -4.24 9.00 -5.50
N VAL A 47 -3.44 10.05 -5.68
CA VAL A 47 -2.29 10.34 -4.84
C VAL A 47 -2.70 11.29 -3.72
N GLY A 48 -3.29 12.44 -4.06
CA GLY A 48 -3.69 13.46 -3.09
C GLY A 48 -4.49 14.59 -3.74
N ARG A 49 -4.84 15.59 -2.94
CA ARG A 49 -5.55 16.78 -3.40
C ARG A 49 -5.18 18.02 -2.59
N THR A 50 -5.43 19.20 -3.16
CA THR A 50 -5.24 20.50 -2.52
C THR A 50 -6.23 21.52 -3.08
N HIS A 51 -6.47 22.63 -2.37
CA HIS A 51 -7.28 23.75 -2.87
C HIS A 51 -6.44 24.79 -3.64
N ASP A 52 -5.12 24.68 -3.56
CA ASP A 52 -4.18 25.62 -4.18
C ASP A 52 -3.52 24.99 -5.41
N GLN A 53 -3.68 25.64 -6.57
CA GLN A 53 -3.11 25.22 -7.84
C GLN A 53 -1.58 25.21 -7.82
N HIS A 54 -0.94 26.24 -7.26
CA HIS A 54 0.53 26.32 -7.22
C HIS A 54 1.11 25.19 -6.36
N LEU A 55 0.43 24.87 -5.27
CA LEU A 55 0.80 23.74 -4.43
C LEU A 55 0.56 22.40 -5.15
N ALA A 56 -0.52 22.28 -5.93
CA ALA A 56 -0.79 21.09 -6.74
C ALA A 56 0.32 20.85 -7.78
N ASP A 57 0.73 21.90 -8.49
CA ASP A 57 1.81 21.86 -9.48
C ASP A 57 3.16 21.50 -8.83
N SER A 58 3.43 22.04 -7.64
CA SER A 58 4.64 21.73 -6.87
C SER A 58 4.67 20.25 -6.46
N TYR A 59 3.53 19.71 -6.00
CA TYR A 59 3.41 18.29 -5.68
C TYR A 59 3.52 17.40 -6.91
N ALA A 60 2.91 17.79 -8.02
CA ALA A 60 2.99 17.01 -9.26
C ALA A 60 4.44 16.88 -9.74
N LYS A 61 5.20 17.98 -9.80
CA LYS A 61 6.63 17.96 -10.14
C LYS A 61 7.43 17.04 -9.22
N GLN A 62 7.18 17.13 -7.91
CA GLN A 62 7.85 16.27 -6.93
C GLN A 62 7.51 14.78 -7.14
N PHE A 63 6.26 14.46 -7.45
CA PHE A 63 5.84 13.08 -7.71
C PHE A 63 6.39 12.56 -9.04
N GLU A 64 6.50 13.39 -10.08
CA GLU A 64 7.15 13.05 -11.34
C GLU A 64 8.62 12.68 -11.14
N GLU A 65 9.34 13.37 -10.26
CA GLU A 65 10.72 13.02 -9.91
C GLU A 65 10.84 11.72 -9.12
N TRP A 66 9.82 11.37 -8.34
CA TRP A 66 9.82 10.19 -7.47
C TRP A 66 9.35 8.93 -8.19
N LEU A 67 8.41 9.05 -9.13
CA LEU A 67 7.78 7.92 -9.81
C LEU A 67 8.80 6.98 -10.49
N PRO A 68 9.83 7.46 -11.22
CA PRO A 68 10.86 6.59 -11.79
C PRO A 68 11.69 5.86 -10.72
N LYS A 69 11.93 6.51 -9.57
CA LYS A 69 12.69 5.90 -8.45
C LYS A 69 11.90 4.73 -7.86
N VAL A 70 10.62 4.95 -7.59
CA VAL A 70 9.72 3.90 -7.05
C VAL A 70 9.59 2.75 -8.04
N ASN A 71 9.35 3.02 -9.33
CA ASN A 71 9.25 1.98 -10.35
C ASN A 71 10.54 1.14 -10.45
N ARG A 72 11.71 1.78 -10.34
CA ARG A 72 13.00 1.07 -10.30
C ARG A 72 13.13 0.17 -9.07
N GLU A 73 12.76 0.68 -7.90
CA GLU A 73 12.77 -0.09 -6.65
C GLU A 73 11.83 -1.30 -6.72
N MET A 74 10.64 -1.13 -7.29
CA MET A 74 9.67 -2.21 -7.49
C MET A 74 10.22 -3.28 -8.43
N LYS A 75 10.78 -2.86 -9.58
CA LYS A 75 11.40 -3.78 -10.55
C LYS A 75 12.56 -4.57 -9.94
N LEU A 76 13.39 -3.95 -9.09
CA LEU A 76 14.46 -4.67 -8.39
C LEU A 76 13.93 -5.72 -7.40
N ARG A 77 12.78 -5.46 -6.75
CA ARG A 77 12.11 -6.43 -5.87
C ARG A 77 11.52 -7.60 -6.65
N GLU A 78 11.05 -7.37 -7.89
CA GLU A 78 10.58 -8.44 -8.79
C GLU A 78 11.73 -9.27 -9.36
N ILE A 79 12.84 -8.63 -9.74
CA ILE A 79 14.00 -9.33 -10.35
C ILE A 79 14.78 -10.13 -9.31
N ALA A 80 14.75 -9.77 -8.02
CA ALA A 80 15.40 -10.54 -6.96
C ALA A 80 14.65 -11.87 -6.72
N PRO A 81 15.09 -13.00 -7.30
CA PRO A 81 14.42 -14.27 -7.09
C PRO A 81 14.88 -14.78 -5.72
N LEU A 82 13.96 -14.93 -4.77
CA LEU A 82 14.05 -15.95 -3.73
C LEU A 82 15.40 -16.10 -2.98
N ALA A 83 16.04 -15.01 -2.54
CA ALA A 83 17.02 -15.08 -1.45
C ALA A 83 16.32 -15.03 -0.06
N ARG A 84 15.12 -15.60 0.06
CA ARG A 84 14.37 -15.68 1.32
C ARG A 84 13.82 -17.09 1.52
N ASN A 85 14.72 -18.06 1.65
CA ASN A 85 14.44 -19.24 2.45
C ASN A 85 14.98 -19.02 3.87
N THR A 86 14.20 -19.50 4.83
CA THR A 86 14.44 -19.56 6.30
C THR A 86 13.90 -18.40 7.15
N ALA A 87 12.58 -18.39 7.34
CA ALA A 87 11.99 -18.65 8.66
C ALA A 87 10.47 -18.72 8.50
N SER A 88 9.98 -19.94 8.30
CA SER A 88 8.58 -20.26 8.53
C SER A 88 8.32 -20.08 10.02
N SER A 89 7.87 -18.89 10.42
CA SER A 89 7.26 -18.73 11.74
C SER A 89 5.89 -19.36 11.62
N ARG A 90 5.82 -20.65 12.01
CA ARG A 90 4.56 -21.32 12.32
C ARG A 90 3.87 -20.49 13.39
N ILE A 91 2.89 -19.68 12.99
CA ILE A 91 1.94 -19.13 13.94
C ILE A 91 0.99 -20.29 14.25
N ASN A 92 1.30 -21.00 15.33
CA ASN A 92 0.38 -21.90 16.01
C ASN A 92 -0.82 -21.06 16.44
N HIS A 93 -1.90 -21.08 15.67
CA HIS A 93 -3.22 -20.78 16.21
C HIS A 93 -3.68 -22.04 16.95
N GLN A 94 -3.12 -22.27 18.13
CA GLN A 94 -3.72 -23.15 19.10
C GLN A 94 -4.96 -22.42 19.60
N THR A 95 -6.11 -22.86 19.09
CA THR A 95 -7.43 -22.41 19.53
C THR A 95 -7.56 -22.80 21.00
N GLU A 96 -7.30 -21.83 21.89
CA GLU A 96 -7.57 -21.95 23.30
C GLU A 96 -9.10 -21.96 23.45
N LEU A 97 -9.68 -23.15 23.44
CA LEU A 97 -11.02 -23.39 23.96
C LEU A 97 -10.95 -23.06 25.45
N GLU A 98 -11.42 -21.87 25.82
CA GLU A 98 -11.73 -21.50 27.21
C GLU A 98 -12.66 -22.56 27.80
N ILE A 99 -12.09 -23.52 28.53
CA ILE A 99 -12.85 -24.39 29.41
C ILE A 99 -13.07 -23.59 30.70
N LEU A 100 -14.26 -23.02 30.82
CA LEU A 100 -14.77 -22.38 32.04
C LEU A 100 -14.53 -23.28 33.27
N PRO A 101 -13.82 -22.83 34.32
CA PRO A 101 -13.70 -23.58 35.55
C PRO A 101 -14.88 -23.24 36.44
N GLY A 102 -15.87 -24.12 36.49
CA GLY A 102 -16.91 -23.97 37.49
C GLY A 102 -18.09 -24.88 37.25
N TYR A 103 -17.95 -26.16 37.54
CA TYR A 103 -18.98 -26.99 38.17
C TYR A 103 -18.36 -28.36 38.47
N LEU A 104 -18.03 -28.61 39.74
CA LEU A 104 -18.21 -29.91 40.42
C LEU A 104 -17.74 -29.76 41.87
N HIS A 105 -18.65 -29.26 42.71
CA HIS A 105 -18.60 -29.47 44.15
C HIS A 105 -19.85 -30.22 44.58
N SER A 106 -19.70 -31.51 44.87
CA SER A 106 -20.36 -32.24 45.98
C SER A 106 -20.02 -33.72 45.82
N GLN A 107 -19.04 -34.17 46.58
CA GLN A 107 -19.21 -34.91 47.85
C GLN A 107 -19.36 -36.41 47.61
N ARG A 108 -18.29 -37.15 47.92
CA ARG A 108 -18.37 -38.55 48.31
C ARG A 108 -17.35 -38.78 49.42
N GLY A 109 -17.85 -38.87 50.65
CA GLY A 109 -17.08 -39.22 51.83
C GLY A 109 -17.90 -40.17 52.69
N MET A 110 -17.39 -41.41 52.74
CA MET A 110 -17.68 -42.51 53.69
C MET A 110 -19.05 -43.18 53.60
#